data_AF-A0A7S4ECA8-F1
#
_entry.id   AF-A0A7S4ECA8-F1
#
_cell.length_a   1.000
_cell.length_b   1.000
_cell.length_c   1.000
_cell.angle_alpha   90.00
_cell.angle_beta   90.00
_cell.angle_gamma   90.00
#
_symmetry.space_group_name_H-M   'P 1'
#
loop_
_entity.id
_entity.type
_entity.pdbx_description
1 polymer ?
#
loop_
_entity_poly.entity_id
_entity_poly.type
_entity_poly.pdbx_seq_one_letter_code
_entity_poly.pdbx_strand_id
1 'polypeptide(L)'
;MASVAELLPRAARLKYELEVQLRAVEQGAGDAGDCGMGLRELFTQINTLRQLLNAERPERRNLWKVKIDELGHEAQFLSNDLRRVTNFHQHQRERDSLFRRRAGAAPSSAHDDLLEAEDSYARSGNQVDRGVP
;
A
#
# COMPACT_ATOMS: atom_id res chain seq x y z
N MET A 1 0.45 37.26 7.11
CA MET A 1 -0.03 36.09 7.88
C MET A 1 -1.15 35.46 7.08
N ALA A 2 -1.09 34.16 6.81
CA ALA A 2 -2.13 33.49 6.01
C ALA A 2 -3.45 33.46 6.80
N SER A 3 -4.56 33.82 6.15
CA SER A 3 -5.91 33.73 6.73
C SER A 3 -6.57 32.39 6.43
N VAL A 4 -7.66 32.05 7.14
CA VAL A 4 -8.46 30.85 6.82
C VAL A 4 -8.96 30.90 5.37
N ALA A 5 -9.35 32.09 4.91
CA ALA A 5 -9.83 32.32 3.55
C ALA A 5 -8.76 32.07 2.47
N GLU A 6 -7.48 32.24 2.80
CA GLU A 6 -6.36 31.99 1.86
C GLU A 6 -5.85 30.55 1.93
N LEU A 7 -5.80 29.96 3.12
CA LEU A 7 -5.25 28.62 3.33
C LEU A 7 -6.24 27.52 2.96
N LEU A 8 -7.55 27.72 3.19
CA LEU A 8 -8.55 26.67 2.93
C LEU A 8 -8.62 26.27 1.45
N PRO A 9 -8.65 27.20 0.47
CA PRO A 9 -8.63 26.83 -0.94
C PRO A 9 -7.35 26.10 -1.36
N ARG A 10 -6.21 26.43 -0.73
CA ARG A 10 -4.93 25.73 -0.99
C ARG A 10 -4.96 24.30 -0.47
N ALA A 11 -5.46 24.10 0.74
CA ALA A 11 -5.62 22.77 1.32
C ALA A 11 -6.62 21.92 0.53
N ALA A 12 -7.74 22.51 0.08
CA ALA A 12 -8.71 21.84 -0.79
C ALA A 12 -8.10 21.44 -2.15
N ARG A 13 -7.27 22.31 -2.74
CA ARG A 13 -6.54 21.99 -3.97
C ARG A 13 -5.56 20.85 -3.76
N LEU A 14 -4.77 20.89 -2.69
CA LEU A 14 -3.84 19.81 -2.34
C LEU A 14 -4.58 18.48 -2.14
N LYS A 15 -5.75 18.50 -1.49
CA LYS A 15 -6.61 17.33 -1.36
C LYS A 15 -7.03 16.74 -2.71
N TYR A 16 -7.42 17.58 -3.68
CA TYR A 16 -7.74 17.12 -5.04
C TYR A 16 -6.51 16.55 -5.76
N GLU A 17 -5.35 17.19 -5.64
CA GLU A 17 -4.10 16.68 -6.21
C GLU A 17 -3.74 15.30 -5.63
N LEU A 18 -3.98 15.09 -4.32
CA LEU A 18 -3.77 13.81 -3.65
C LEU A 18 -4.75 12.72 -4.09
N GLU A 19 -6.01 13.05 -4.37
CA GLU A 19 -6.97 12.11 -4.98
C GLU A 19 -6.47 11.59 -6.34
N VAL A 20 -5.89 12.48 -7.15
CA VAL A 20 -5.33 12.10 -8.45
C VAL A 20 -4.07 11.26 -8.27
N GLN A 21 -3.17 11.64 -7.35
CA GLN A 21 -1.97 10.86 -7.05
C GLN A 21 -2.32 9.47 -6.52
N LEU A 22 -3.30 9.35 -5.63
CA LEU A 22 -3.75 8.06 -5.10
C LEU A 22 -4.23 7.13 -6.22
N ARG A 23 -5.03 7.64 -7.18
CA ARG A 23 -5.44 6.86 -8.36
C ARG A 23 -4.25 6.41 -9.21
N ALA A 24 -3.23 7.25 -9.36
CA ALA A 24 -2.01 6.86 -10.05
C ALA A 24 -1.24 5.76 -9.30
N VAL A 25 -1.19 5.83 -7.96
CA VAL A 25 -0.60 4.79 -7.10
C VAL A 25 -1.37 3.48 -7.24
N GLU A 26 -2.71 3.51 -7.22
CA GLU A 26 -3.57 2.32 -7.43
C GLU A 26 -3.30 1.62 -8.77
N GLN A 27 -2.99 2.40 -9.80
CA GLN A 27 -2.65 1.89 -11.14
C GLN A 27 -1.19 1.44 -11.25
N GLY A 28 -0.39 1.59 -10.19
CA GLY A 28 1.04 1.29 -10.19
C GLY A 28 1.91 2.27 -10.97
N ALA A 29 1.36 3.43 -11.38
CA ALA A 29 2.06 4.48 -12.11
C ALA A 29 2.56 5.62 -11.20
N GLY A 30 2.09 5.67 -9.95
CA GLY A 30 2.47 6.68 -8.96
C GLY A 30 3.31 6.12 -7.82
N ASP A 31 4.02 7.00 -7.11
CA ASP A 31 4.72 6.66 -5.87
C ASP A 31 3.84 6.91 -4.63
N ALA A 32 3.71 5.87 -3.81
CA ALA A 32 2.98 5.95 -2.55
C ALA A 32 3.72 6.80 -1.50
N GLY A 33 5.06 6.87 -1.58
CA GLY A 33 5.88 7.71 -0.70
C GLY A 33 5.55 9.19 -0.87
N ASP A 34 5.55 9.66 -2.11
CA ASP A 34 5.16 11.02 -2.48
C ASP A 34 3.72 11.36 -2.07
N CYS A 35 2.76 10.48 -2.36
CA CYS A 35 1.37 10.65 -1.93
C CYS A 35 1.26 10.74 -0.38
N GLY A 36 2.05 9.95 0.34
CA GLY A 36 2.12 9.97 1.80
C GLY A 36 2.80 11.24 2.38
N MET A 37 3.73 11.86 1.64
CA MET A 37 4.28 13.17 2.00
C MET A 37 3.23 14.28 1.81
N GLY A 38 2.51 14.26 0.69
CA GLY A 38 1.44 15.23 0.45
C GLY A 38 0.30 15.14 1.46
N LEU A 39 -0.08 13.93 1.89
CA LEU A 39 -1.06 13.76 2.98
C LEU A 39 -0.59 14.36 4.31
N ARG A 40 0.68 14.19 4.66
CA ARG A 40 1.26 14.80 5.87
C ARG A 40 1.20 16.33 5.80
N GLU A 41 1.52 16.90 4.65
CA GLU A 41 1.39 18.34 4.43
C GLU A 41 -0.08 18.80 4.54
N LEU A 42 -1.02 18.06 3.96
CA LEU A 42 -2.45 18.36 4.09
C LEU A 42 -2.91 18.37 5.55
N PHE A 43 -2.49 17.38 6.36
CA PHE A 43 -2.79 17.37 7.80
C PHE A 43 -2.16 18.54 8.55
N THR A 44 -0.94 18.94 8.20
CA THR A 44 -0.32 20.16 8.75
C THR A 44 -1.15 21.39 8.42
N GLN A 45 -1.58 21.56 7.17
CA GLN A 45 -2.43 22.69 6.74
C GLN A 45 -3.78 22.69 7.46
N ILE A 46 -4.41 21.53 7.64
CA ILE A 46 -5.67 21.38 8.41
C ILE A 46 -5.46 21.79 9.87
N ASN A 47 -4.36 21.39 10.50
CA ASN A 47 -4.04 21.78 11.86
C ASN A 47 -3.80 23.30 11.98
N THR A 48 -3.12 23.91 11.01
CA THR A 48 -2.98 25.37 10.94
C THR A 48 -4.33 26.06 10.76
N LEU A 49 -5.20 25.56 9.87
CA LEU A 49 -6.57 26.08 9.71
C LEU A 49 -7.37 26.04 11.02
N ARG A 50 -7.23 24.96 11.79
CA ARG A 50 -7.86 24.82 13.12
C ARG A 50 -7.34 25.84 14.13
N GLN A 51 -6.06 26.17 14.10
CA GLN A 51 -5.48 27.20 14.96
C GLN A 51 -5.98 28.61 14.57
N LEU A 52 -6.13 28.87 13.27
CA LEU A 52 -6.59 30.16 12.74
C LEU A 52 -8.08 30.43 13.02
N LEU A 53 -8.91 29.41 13.27
CA LEU A 53 -10.33 29.56 13.63
C LEU A 53 -10.58 30.49 14.83
N ASN A 54 -9.66 30.52 15.79
CA ASN A 54 -9.80 31.36 16.98
C ASN A 54 -9.57 32.84 16.69
N ALA A 55 -8.79 33.15 15.64
CA ALA A 55 -8.53 34.51 15.17
C ALA A 55 -9.63 35.03 14.22
N GLU A 56 -10.51 34.16 13.74
CA GLU A 56 -11.62 34.51 12.85
C GLU A 56 -12.80 35.15 13.60
N ARG A 57 -13.58 35.93 12.86
CA ARG A 57 -14.80 36.57 13.35
C ARG A 57 -15.83 35.53 13.81
N PRO A 58 -16.54 35.76 14.93
CA PRO A 58 -17.51 34.81 15.46
C PRO A 58 -18.58 34.38 14.45
N GLU A 59 -19.05 35.28 13.59
CA GLU A 59 -20.12 35.00 12.64
C GLU A 59 -19.72 33.97 11.57
N ARG A 60 -18.43 33.88 11.22
CA ARG A 60 -17.91 32.98 10.18
C ARG A 60 -17.24 31.73 10.74
N ARG A 61 -16.95 31.72 12.04
CA ARG A 61 -16.22 30.64 12.71
C ARG A 61 -16.90 29.28 12.53
N ASN A 62 -18.22 29.21 12.71
CA ASN A 62 -18.95 27.95 12.55
C ASN A 62 -18.91 27.45 11.11
N LEU A 63 -19.08 28.34 10.13
CA LEU A 63 -18.99 27.99 8.71
C LEU A 63 -17.60 27.45 8.34
N TRP A 64 -16.55 28.11 8.81
CA TRP A 64 -15.18 27.64 8.57
C TRP A 64 -14.89 26.32 9.28
N LYS A 65 -15.38 26.16 10.51
CA LYS A 65 -15.21 24.93 11.28
C LYS A 65 -15.78 23.73 10.53
N VAL A 66 -17.00 23.83 10.03
CA VAL A 66 -17.64 22.75 9.25
C VAL A 66 -16.78 22.36 8.04
N LYS A 67 -16.32 23.34 7.25
CA LYS A 67 -15.49 23.06 6.06
C LYS A 67 -14.13 22.44 6.41
N ILE A 68 -13.52 22.88 7.51
CA ILE A 68 -12.23 22.34 7.98
C ILE A 68 -12.42 20.90 8.48
N ASP A 69 -13.53 20.61 9.16
CA ASP A 69 -13.85 19.27 9.65
C ASP A 69 -14.18 18.32 8.49
N GLU A 70 -14.95 18.76 7.49
CA GLU A 70 -15.18 18.03 6.24
C GLU A 70 -13.85 17.68 5.54
N LEU A 71 -12.97 18.67 5.35
CA LEU A 71 -11.65 18.46 4.77
C LEU A 71 -10.80 17.47 5.60
N GLY A 72 -10.93 17.52 6.93
CA GLY A 72 -10.29 16.58 7.85
C GLY A 72 -10.77 15.14 7.67
N HIS A 73 -12.08 14.93 7.52
CA HIS A 73 -12.64 13.62 7.25
C HIS A 73 -12.17 13.08 5.90
N GLU A 74 -12.20 13.91 4.85
CA GLU A 74 -11.73 13.53 3.51
C GLU A 74 -10.25 13.14 3.50
N ALA A 75 -9.39 13.92 4.18
CA ALA A 75 -7.97 13.59 4.34
C ALA A 75 -7.76 12.25 5.06
N GLN A 76 -8.59 11.95 6.06
CA GLN A 76 -8.54 10.66 6.77
C GLN A 76 -8.95 9.50 5.87
N PHE A 77 -9.98 9.67 5.04
CA PHE A 77 -10.36 8.67 4.03
C PHE A 77 -9.22 8.41 3.05
N LEU A 78 -8.60 9.44 2.49
CA LEU A 78 -7.47 9.30 1.58
C LEU A 78 -6.27 8.60 2.24
N SER A 79 -6.00 8.90 3.50
CA SER A 79 -4.94 8.21 4.24
C SER A 79 -5.22 6.72 4.44
N ASN A 80 -6.48 6.35 4.68
CA ASN A 80 -6.88 4.96 4.84
C ASN A 80 -6.80 4.21 3.49
N ASP A 81 -7.24 4.85 2.40
CA ASP A 81 -7.17 4.28 1.06
C ASP A 81 -5.74 4.09 0.61
N LEU A 82 -4.85 5.08 0.80
CA LEU A 82 -3.43 4.94 0.50
C LEU A 82 -2.84 3.74 1.24
N ARG A 83 -3.13 3.60 2.55
CA ARG A 83 -2.67 2.46 3.35
C ARG A 83 -3.18 1.12 2.81
N ARG A 84 -4.44 1.06 2.39
CA ARG A 84 -5.04 -0.15 1.81
C ARG A 84 -4.33 -0.52 0.51
N VAL A 85 -4.08 0.45 -0.36
CA VAL A 85 -3.43 0.27 -1.66
C VAL A 85 -1.97 -0.17 -1.48
N THR A 86 -1.22 0.47 -0.58
CA THR A 86 0.17 0.07 -0.30
C THR A 86 0.27 -1.36 0.22
N ASN A 87 -0.62 -1.73 1.14
CA ASN A 87 -0.67 -3.10 1.68
C ASN A 87 -0.99 -4.11 0.58
N PHE A 88 -1.96 -3.80 -0.29
CA PHE A 88 -2.30 -4.65 -1.43
C PHE A 88 -1.09 -4.86 -2.35
N HIS A 89 -0.41 -3.79 -2.77
CA HIS A 89 0.78 -3.91 -3.63
C HIS A 89 1.92 -4.66 -2.95
N GLN A 90 2.12 -4.47 -1.65
CA GLN A 90 3.12 -5.24 -0.90
C GLN A 90 2.81 -6.73 -0.93
N HIS A 91 1.58 -7.14 -0.64
CA HIS A 91 1.17 -8.54 -0.70
C HIS A 91 1.27 -9.13 -2.12
N GLN A 92 0.96 -8.34 -3.14
CA GLN A 92 1.15 -8.75 -4.53
C GLN A 92 2.62 -9.02 -4.84
N ARG A 93 3.52 -8.11 -4.43
CA ARG A 93 4.97 -8.28 -4.62
C ARG A 93 5.50 -9.50 -3.86
N GLU A 94 5.06 -9.71 -2.63
CA GLU A 94 5.42 -10.89 -1.83
C GLU A 94 4.98 -12.18 -2.54
N ARG A 95 3.72 -12.24 -2.99
CA ARG A 95 3.17 -13.37 -3.75
C ARG A 95 3.97 -13.65 -5.02
N ASP A 96 4.24 -12.62 -5.82
CA ASP A 96 5.01 -12.75 -7.05
C ASP A 96 6.45 -13.20 -6.79
N SER A 97 7.06 -12.74 -5.68
CA SER A 97 8.38 -13.20 -5.27
C SER A 97 8.41 -14.69 -4.92
N LEU A 98 7.35 -15.21 -4.28
CA LEU A 98 7.20 -16.63 -3.96
C LEU A 98 7.01 -17.47 -5.22
N PHE A 99 6.18 -17.02 -6.17
CA PHE A 99 6.02 -17.69 -7.46
C PHE A 99 7.31 -17.71 -8.27
N ARG A 100 8.07 -16.61 -8.30
CA ARG A 100 9.38 -16.57 -8.98
C ARG A 100 10.39 -17.50 -8.32
N ARG A 101 10.42 -17.59 -6.98
CA ARG A 101 11.26 -18.57 -6.27
C ARG A 101 10.86 -20.00 -6.62
N ARG A 102 9.56 -20.28 -6.72
CA ARG A 102 9.02 -21.59 -7.13
C ARG A 102 9.22 -21.90 -8.62
N ALA A 103 9.38 -20.89 -9.47
CA ALA A 103 9.67 -21.09 -10.89
C ALA A 103 11.17 -21.19 -11.17
N GLY A 104 12.00 -20.50 -10.37
CA GLY A 104 13.47 -20.52 -10.46
C GLY A 104 14.11 -21.71 -9.75
N ALA A 105 13.47 -22.24 -8.70
CA ALA A 105 13.60 -23.65 -8.38
C ALA A 105 12.70 -24.37 -9.37
N ALA A 106 13.23 -24.82 -10.51
CA ALA A 106 12.44 -25.60 -11.47
C ALA A 106 11.59 -26.63 -10.70
N PRO A 107 10.30 -26.82 -11.04
CA PRO A 107 9.63 -27.99 -10.56
C PRO A 107 10.42 -29.16 -11.14
N SER A 108 11.14 -29.92 -10.30
CA SER A 108 11.12 -31.35 -10.55
C SER A 108 9.63 -31.64 -10.62
N SER A 109 9.16 -31.96 -11.82
CA SER A 109 7.75 -32.16 -12.00
C SER A 109 7.35 -33.24 -10.98
N ALA A 110 6.15 -33.21 -10.42
CA ALA A 110 5.73 -34.31 -9.55
C ALA A 110 5.90 -35.68 -10.26
N HIS A 111 6.05 -35.67 -11.59
CA HIS A 111 6.44 -36.79 -12.43
C HIS A 111 7.94 -37.17 -12.34
N ASP A 112 8.87 -36.21 -12.26
CA ASP A 112 10.31 -36.46 -12.03
C ASP A 112 10.58 -37.01 -10.61
N ASP A 113 9.92 -36.46 -9.59
CA ASP A 113 10.04 -36.98 -8.21
C ASP A 113 9.51 -38.44 -8.10
N LEU A 114 8.50 -38.80 -8.93
CA LEU A 114 7.98 -40.17 -9.01
C LEU A 114 8.93 -41.12 -9.77
N LEU A 115 9.55 -40.64 -10.85
CA LEU A 115 10.53 -41.42 -11.62
C LEU A 115 11.81 -41.68 -10.80
N GLU A 116 12.28 -40.69 -10.03
CA GLU A 116 13.44 -40.85 -9.15
C GLU A 116 13.14 -41.83 -7.98
N ALA A 117 11.90 -41.88 -7.51
CA ALA A 117 11.44 -42.87 -6.53
C ALA A 117 11.38 -44.29 -7.13
N GLU A 118 10.86 -44.47 -8.35
CA GLU A 118 10.86 -45.77 -9.05
C GLU A 118 12.28 -46.31 -9.28
N ASP A 119 13.22 -45.46 -9.72
CA ASP A 119 14.62 -45.84 -9.90
C ASP A 119 15.31 -46.22 -8.59
N SER A 120 14.93 -45.57 -7.48
CA SER A 120 15.44 -45.88 -6.14
C SER A 120 14.91 -47.22 -5.61
N TYR A 121 13.64 -47.56 -5.89
CA TYR A 121 13.07 -48.87 -5.57
C TYR A 121 13.67 -49.99 -6.43
N ALA A 122 13.92 -49.74 -7.72
CA ALA A 122 14.57 -50.70 -8.61
C ALA A 122 16.03 -51.00 -8.22
N ARG A 123 16.77 -50.00 -7.70
CA ARG A 123 18.14 -50.21 -7.19
C ARG A 123 18.18 -50.91 -5.84
N SER A 124 17.22 -50.66 -4.96
CA SER A 124 17.15 -51.32 -3.64
C SER A 124 16.77 -52.81 -3.73
N GLY A 125 16.13 -53.26 -4.82
CA GLY A 125 15.78 -54.66 -5.03
C GLY A 125 16.95 -55.59 -5.41
N ASN A 126 18.07 -55.04 -5.88
CA ASN A 126 19.23 -55.82 -6.36
C ASN A 126 20.35 -56.00 -5.32
N GLN A 127 20.16 -55.55 -4.07
CA GLN A 127 21.17 -55.66 -3.00
C GLN A 127 20.91 -56.79 -1.98
N VAL A 128 20.00 -57.72 -2.28
CA VAL A 128 19.67 -58.87 -1.42
C VAL A 128 19.87 -60.22 -2.12
N ASP A 129 20.95 -60.40 -2.89
CA ASP A 129 21.35 -61.76 -3.29
C ASP A 129 22.83 -61.92 -3.66
N ARG A 130 23.76 -61.52 -2.78
CA ARG A 130 25.13 -62.09 -2.82
C ARG A 130 25.75 -62.15 -1.44
N GLY A 131 25.91 -63.38 -0.93
CA GLY A 131 27.03 -63.71 -0.06
C GLY A 131 26.65 -64.37 1.26
N VAL A 132 26.09 -65.58 1.19
CA VAL A 132 26.33 -66.63 2.19
C VAL A 132 27.85 -66.92 2.20
N PRO A 133 28.48 -66.96 3.38
CA PRO A 133 28.77 -68.25 4.01
C PRO A 133 28.14 -68.40 5.39
#